data_AF-A0A941VYV6-F1
#
_entry.id   AF-A0A941VYV6-F1
#
_cell.length_a   1.000
_cell.length_b   1.000
_cell.length_c   1.000
_cell.angle_alpha   90.00
_cell.angle_beta   90.00
_cell.angle_gamma   90.00
#
_symmetry.space_group_name_H-M   'P 1'
#
loop_
_entity.id
_entity.type
_entity.pdbx_description
1 polymer ?
#
loop_
_entity_poly.entity_id
_entity_poly.type
_entity_poly.pdbx_seq_one_letter_code
_entity_poly.pdbx_strand_id
1 'polypeptide(L)' 'MVLRHNQNRLVLPKVLDLQELKMTLADRFETSAHQHEQRGIEKGEALLLQRLLIRRFGPLPSERVAQIGSATTAEL' A
#
# COMPACT_ATOMS: atom_id res chain seq x y z
N MET A 1 2.65 28.82 12.48
CA MET A 1 1.28 28.26 12.54
C MET A 1 1.20 27.17 11.47
N VAL A 2 1.26 25.88 11.85
CA VAL A 2 1.28 24.77 10.89
C VAL A 2 -0.14 24.31 10.62
N LEU A 3 -0.64 24.59 9.42
CA LEU A 3 -1.90 24.05 8.92
C LEU A 3 -1.67 22.57 8.57
N ARG A 4 -2.04 21.66 9.47
CA ARG A 4 -2.14 20.24 9.13
C ARG A 4 -3.28 20.06 8.13
N HIS A 5 -2.95 19.96 6.84
CA HIS A 5 -3.90 19.57 5.81
C HIS A 5 -4.32 18.12 6.07
N ASN A 6 -5.55 17.92 6.55
CA ASN A 6 -6.15 16.61 6.72
C ASN A 6 -6.51 16.04 5.34
N GLN A 7 -5.57 15.29 4.75
CA GLN A 7 -5.72 14.58 3.48
C GLN A 7 -6.68 13.38 3.56
N ASN A 8 -7.28 13.12 4.73
CA ASN A 8 -8.29 12.10 4.97
C ASN A 8 -9.69 12.72 5.10
N ARG A 9 -10.00 13.72 4.27
CA ARG A 9 -11.38 14.21 4.13
C ARG A 9 -12.20 13.15 3.43
N LEU A 10 -12.68 12.18 4.20
CA LEU A 10 -13.76 11.28 3.80
C LEU A 10 -14.95 12.19 3.46
N VAL A 11 -15.13 12.47 2.17
CA VAL A 11 -16.30 13.17 1.67
C VAL A 11 -17.47 12.24 1.95
N LEU A 12 -18.17 12.52 3.05
CA LEU A 12 -19.34 11.77 3.44
C LEU A 12 -20.37 11.93 2.32
N PRO A 13 -20.83 10.82 1.70
CA PRO A 13 -21.93 10.90 0.75
C PRO A 13 -23.17 11.43 1.46
N LYS A 14 -24.04 12.16 0.75
CA LYS A 14 -25.38 12.49 1.24
C LYS A 14 -26.21 11.20 1.20
N VAL A 15 -26.08 10.37 2.22
CA VAL A 15 -26.88 9.16 2.42
C VAL A 15 -28.10 9.50 3.26
N LEU A 16 -29.24 8.93 2.87
CA LEU A 16 -30.55 9.24 3.46
C LEU A 16 -30.72 8.57 4.83
N ASP A 17 -29.94 7.52 5.11
CA ASP A 17 -30.06 6.73 6.34
C ASP A 17 -28.70 6.26 6.91
N LEU A 18 -28.66 6.04 8.23
CA LEU A 18 -27.48 5.57 8.96
C LEU A 18 -27.06 4.15 8.54
N GLN A 19 -27.99 3.32 8.06
CA GLN A 19 -27.69 1.97 7.59
C GLN A 19 -26.88 2.01 6.28
N GLU A 20 -27.25 2.90 5.34
CA GLU A 20 -26.52 3.10 4.09
C GLU A 20 -25.09 3.63 4.34
N LEU A 21 -24.92 4.54 5.30
CA LEU A 21 -23.60 5.04 5.67
C LEU A 21 -22.70 3.93 6.22
N LYS A 22 -23.24 3.06 7.09
CA LYS A 22 -22.50 1.93 7.67
C LYS A 22 -22.09 0.93 6.60
N MET A 23 -22.98 0.60 5.66
CA MET A 23 -22.68 -0.30 4.54
C MET A 23 -21.60 0.29 3.61
N THR A 24 -21.72 1.57 3.25
CA THR A 24 -20.73 2.25 2.39
C THR A 24 -19.35 2.35 3.06
N LEU A 25 -19.33 2.55 4.38
CA LEU A 25 -18.08 2.62 5.14
C LEU A 25 -17.43 1.24 5.27
N ALA A 26 -18.21 0.19 5.52
CA ALA A 26 -17.74 -1.19 5.56
C ALA A 26 -17.10 -1.61 4.23
N ASP A 27 -17.79 -1.37 3.12
CA ASP A 27 -17.31 -1.68 1.77
C ASP A 27 -16.00 -0.94 1.41
N ARG A 28 -15.89 0.35 1.80
CA ARG A 28 -14.65 1.11 1.63
C ARG A 28 -13.51 0.60 2.50
N PHE A 29 -13.80 0.17 3.73
CA PHE A 29 -12.78 -0.42 4.61
C PHE A 29 -12.31 -1.76 4.09
N GLU A 30 -13.21 -2.62 3.62
CA GLU A 30 -12.85 -3.90 2.99
C GLU A 30 -12.00 -3.67 1.74
N THR A 31 -12.42 -2.77 0.86
CA THR A 31 -11.64 -2.40 -0.34
C THR A 31 -10.25 -1.88 0.03
N SER A 32 -10.17 -1.01 1.04
CA SER A 32 -8.89 -0.48 1.53
C SER A 32 -8.01 -1.60 2.10
N ALA A 33 -8.58 -2.50 2.92
CA ALA A 33 -7.87 -3.61 3.53
C ALA A 33 -7.29 -4.56 2.48
N HIS A 34 -8.07 -4.95 1.47
CA HIS A 34 -7.59 -5.80 0.36
C HIS A 34 -6.45 -5.13 -0.42
N GLN A 35 -6.55 -3.83 -0.69
CA GLN A 35 -5.46 -3.09 -1.36
C GLN A 35 -4.20 -2.97 -0.49
N HIS A 36 -4.36 -2.88 0.84
CA HIS A 36 -3.23 -2.82 1.77
C HIS A 36 -2.57 -4.18 1.95
N GLU A 37 -3.33 -5.26 1.95
CA GLU A 37 -2.82 -6.63 2.00
C GLU A 37 -2.00 -6.96 0.76
N GLN A 38 -2.53 -6.71 -0.44
CA GLN A 38 -1.81 -6.95 -1.70
C GLN A 38 -0.51 -6.13 -1.78
N ARG A 39 -0.56 -4.83 -1.45
CA ARG A 39 0.65 -4.00 -1.38
C ARG A 39 1.64 -4.45 -0.30
N GLY A 40 1.14 -5.07 0.77
CA GLY A 40 1.95 -5.65 1.83
C GLY A 40 2.72 -6.88 1.36
N ILE A 41 2.07 -7.74 0.57
CA ILE A 41 2.67 -8.94 -0.03
C ILE A 41 3.78 -8.53 -1.01
N GLU A 42 3.49 -7.65 -1.97
CA GLU A 42 4.48 -7.19 -2.97
C GLU A 42 5.73 -6.58 -2.31
N LYS A 43 5.54 -5.72 -1.31
CA LYS A 43 6.66 -5.14 -0.54
C LYS A 43 7.45 -6.20 0.22
N GLY A 44 6.76 -7.20 0.76
CA GLY A 44 7.38 -8.34 1.45
C GLY A 44 8.26 -9.17 0.51
N GLU A 45 7.77 -9.47 -0.69
CA GLU A 45 8.49 -10.21 -1.72
C GLU A 45 9.72 -9.44 -2.21
N ALA A 46 9.59 -8.14 -2.49
CA ALA A 46 10.72 -7.29 -2.87
C ALA A 46 11.83 -7.28 -1.80
N LEU A 47 11.45 -7.22 -0.51
CA LEU A 47 12.40 -7.26 0.60
C LEU A 47 13.06 -8.62 0.76
N LEU A 48 12.31 -9.71 0.54
CA LEU A 48 12.86 -11.07 0.54
C LEU A 48 13.86 -11.28 -0.59
N LEU A 49 13.52 -10.81 -1.80
CA LEU A 49 14.41 -10.84 -2.97
C LEU A 49 15.71 -10.06 -2.69
N GLN A 50 15.63 -8.86 -2.13
CA GLN A 50 16.82 -8.10 -1.72
C GLN A 50 17.68 -8.87 -0.73
N ARG A 51 17.10 -9.52 0.29
CA ARG A 51 17.84 -10.34 1.26
C ARG A 51 18.55 -11.52 0.60
N LEU A 52 17.89 -12.21 -0.32
CA LEU A 52 18.46 -13.33 -1.07
C LEU A 52 19.64 -12.88 -1.95
N LEU A 53 19.46 -11.76 -2.66
CA LEU A 53 20.48 -11.18 -3.51
C LEU A 53 21.67 -10.68 -2.69
N ILE A 54 21.44 -10.03 -1.55
CA ILE A 54 22.51 -9.62 -0.61
C ILE A 54 23.28 -10.84 -0.10
N ARG A 55 22.57 -11.91 0.26
CA ARG A 55 23.19 -13.14 0.75
C ARG A 55 24.05 -13.83 -0.32
N ARG A 56 23.67 -13.75 -1.60
CA ARG A 56 24.35 -14.42 -2.71
C ARG A 56 25.49 -13.60 -3.32
N PHE A 57 25.31 -12.29 -3.42
CA PHE A 57 26.21 -11.40 -4.16
C PHE A 57 26.92 -10.36 -3.28
N GLY A 58 26.58 -10.28 -1.99
CA GLY A 58 27.06 -9.23 -1.10
C GLY A 58 26.23 -7.94 -1.20
N PRO A 59 26.71 -6.82 -0.65
CA PRO A 59 25.92 -5.58 -0.59
C PRO A 59 25.50 -5.11 -1.99
N LEU A 60 24.19 -4.92 -2.18
CA LEU A 60 23.61 -4.45 -3.44
C LEU A 60 23.76 -2.94 -3.60
N PRO A 61 23.99 -2.43 -4.83
CA PRO A 61 23.93 -1.01 -5.13
C PRO A 61 22.54 -0.43 -4.83
N SER A 62 22.49 0.80 -4.31
CA SER A 62 21.24 1.50 -3.98
C SER A 62 20.27 1.62 -5.16
N GLU A 63 20.79 1.75 -6.39
CA GLU A 63 20.00 1.81 -7.62
C GLU A 63 19.21 0.50 -7.86
N ARG A 64 19.83 -0.65 -7.62
CA ARG A 64 19.17 -1.97 -7.77
C ARG A 64 18.14 -2.21 -6.67
N VAL A 65 18.41 -1.74 -5.46
CA VAL A 65 17.45 -1.77 -4.34
C VAL A 65 16.22 -0.92 -4.67
N ALA A 66 16.42 0.26 -5.25
CA ALA A 66 15.32 1.14 -5.67
C ALA A 66 14.49 0.50 -6.80
N GLN A 67 15.15 -0.09 -7.81
CA GLN A 67 14.47 -0.80 -8.90
C GLN A 67 13.63 -1.97 -8.39
N ILE A 68 14.15 -2.80 -7.48
CA ILE A 68 13.41 -3.93 -6.91
C ILE A 68 12.22 -3.44 -6.06
N GLY A 69 12.37 -2.33 -5.34
CA GLY A 69 11.30 -1.75 -4.54
C GLY A 69 10.18 -1.07 -5.34
N SER A 70 10.49 -0.61 -6.56
CA SER A 70 9.51 -0.01 -7.48
C SER A 70 8.93 -1.01 -8.49
N ALA A 71 9.59 -2.15 -8.70
CA ALA A 71 9.14 -3.18 -9.62
C ALA A 71 7.79 -3.73 -9.17
N THR A 72 6.85 -3.78 -10.10
CA THR A 72 5.55 -4.43 -9.88
C THR A 72 5.61 -5.89 -10.34
N THR A 73 4.70 -6.73 -9.84
CA THR A 73 4.65 -8.17 -10.20
C THR A 73 4.51 -8.42 -11.71
N ALA A 74 4.03 -7.43 -12.47
CA ALA A 74 3.97 -7.47 -13.93
C ALA A 74 5.33 -7.36 -14.64
N GLU A 75 6.38 -6.94 -13.92
CA GLU A 75 7.74 -6.72 -14.44
C GLU A 75 8.75 -7.78 -13.96
N LEU A 76 8.28 -8.77 -13.17
CA LEU A 76 9.05 -9.95 -12.75
C LEU A 76 9.01 -11.05 -13.83
#